data_AF-A0A1F2ZV83-F1
#
_entry.id   AF-A0A1F2ZV83-F1
#
_cell.length_a   1.000
_cell.length_b   1.000
_cell.length_c   1.000
_cell.angle_alpha   90.00
_cell.angle_beta   90.00
_cell.angle_gamma   90.00
#
_symmetry.space_group_name_H-M   'P 1'
#
loop_
_entity.id
_entity.type
_entity.pdbx_description
1 polymer ?
#
loop_
_entity_poly.entity_id
_entity_poly.type
_entity_poly.pdbx_seq_one_letter_code
_entity_poly.pdbx_strand_id
1 'polypeptide(L)'
;MKPEPSLIMIQFLQWVADRPRCRADVLDAWQSSCPRFPVWEDARAEGLVRQRGGERGENRVELTARGRRALTRAGADQTLADQTAANQTLANQTGEAHGRA
;
A
#
# COMPACT_ATOMS: atom_id res chain seq x y z
N MET A 1 20.90 4.55 -3.84
CA MET A 1 19.59 5.01 -4.33
C MET A 1 18.55 4.18 -3.60
N LYS A 2 17.78 4.74 -2.66
CA LYS A 2 16.77 3.96 -1.95
C LYS A 2 15.57 3.83 -2.88
N PRO A 3 15.15 2.61 -3.29
CA PRO A 3 13.97 2.47 -4.13
C PRO A 3 12.79 3.06 -3.35
N GLU A 4 11.98 3.89 -4.01
CA GLU A 4 10.73 4.30 -3.40
C GLU A 4 9.86 3.06 -3.17
N PRO A 5 9.07 3.03 -2.07
CA PRO A 5 8.23 1.88 -1.77
C PRO A 5 7.31 1.60 -2.96
N SER A 6 7.45 0.41 -3.54
CA SER A 6 6.66 0.01 -4.71
C SER A 6 5.16 -0.05 -4.36
N LEU A 7 4.28 0.05 -5.35
CA LEU A 7 2.82 0.03 -5.14
C LEU A 7 2.36 -1.16 -4.27
N ILE A 8 2.91 -2.34 -4.52
CA ILE A 8 2.61 -3.56 -3.74
C ILE A 8 2.99 -3.43 -2.26
N MET A 9 4.05 -2.68 -1.95
CA MET A 9 4.48 -2.38 -0.59
C MET A 9 3.51 -1.43 0.09
N ILE A 10 3.01 -0.41 -0.61
CA ILE A 10 1.99 0.49 -0.08
C ILE A 10 0.69 -0.28 0.21
N GLN A 11 0.24 -1.14 -0.70
CA GLN A 11 -0.93 -2.00 -0.50
C GLN A 11 -0.75 -2.91 0.73
N PHE A 12 0.45 -3.48 0.91
CA PHE A 12 0.79 -4.25 2.10
C PHE A 12 0.69 -3.43 3.39
N LEU A 13 1.25 -2.22 3.40
CA LEU A 13 1.18 -1.33 4.55
C LEU A 13 -0.27 -0.93 4.87
N GLN A 14 -1.13 -0.67 3.87
CA GLN A 14 -2.55 -0.37 4.08
C GLN A 14 -3.27 -1.57 4.70
N TRP A 15 -3.00 -2.77 4.20
CA TRP A 15 -3.60 -4.00 4.71
C TRP A 15 -3.20 -4.29 6.18
N VAL A 16 -1.95 -4.02 6.55
CA VAL A 16 -1.50 -4.10 7.96
C VAL A 16 -2.07 -2.96 8.81
N ALA A 17 -2.33 -1.78 8.23
CA ALA A 17 -2.93 -0.65 8.95
C ALA A 17 -4.38 -0.91 9.37
N ASP A 18 -5.14 -1.64 8.54
CA ASP A 18 -6.57 -1.90 8.73
C ASP A 18 -6.85 -2.60 10.07
N ARG A 19 -6.07 -3.64 10.40
CA ARG A 19 -6.23 -4.43 11.64
C ARG A 19 -4.89 -4.99 12.09
N PRO A 20 -4.65 -5.15 13.40
CA PRO A 20 -3.47 -5.85 13.89
C PRO A 20 -3.48 -7.30 13.38
N ARG A 21 -2.52 -7.65 12.52
CA ARG A 21 -2.40 -8.99 11.91
C ARG A 21 -1.27 -9.79 12.53
N CYS A 22 -1.37 -11.11 12.46
CA CYS A 22 -0.29 -12.02 12.86
C CYS A 22 0.56 -12.38 11.64
N ARG A 23 1.80 -12.84 11.88
CA ARG A 23 2.67 -13.37 10.82
C ARG A 23 1.99 -14.47 9.98
N ALA A 24 1.18 -15.33 10.61
CA ALA A 24 0.45 -16.38 9.90
C ALA A 24 -0.56 -15.80 8.88
N ASP A 25 -1.31 -14.77 9.27
CA ASP A 25 -2.23 -14.02 8.39
C ASP A 25 -1.48 -13.38 7.21
N VAL A 26 -0.30 -12.80 7.49
CA VAL A 26 0.55 -12.19 6.45
C VAL A 26 0.99 -13.25 5.45
N LEU A 27 1.46 -14.40 5.93
CA LEU A 27 1.86 -15.51 5.07
C LEU A 27 0.65 -16.04 4.28
N ASP A 28 -0.49 -16.28 4.90
CA ASP A 28 -1.70 -16.77 4.23
C ASP A 28 -2.15 -15.85 3.07
N ALA A 29 -2.25 -14.55 3.34
CA ALA A 29 -2.74 -13.56 2.37
C ALA A 29 -1.74 -13.24 1.25
N TRP A 30 -0.43 -13.24 1.53
CA TRP A 30 0.59 -12.76 0.58
C TRP A 30 1.45 -13.87 -0.02
N GLN A 31 1.48 -15.08 0.55
CA GLN A 31 2.36 -16.18 0.10
C GLN A 31 1.73 -16.88 -1.10
N SER A 32 0.40 -16.89 -1.14
CA SER A 32 -0.40 -17.41 -2.25
C SER A 32 -0.17 -16.67 -3.56
N SER A 33 0.26 -15.41 -3.51
CA SER A 33 0.43 -14.58 -4.71
C SER A 33 1.84 -14.62 -5.32
N CYS A 34 2.89 -15.03 -4.58
CA CYS A 34 4.23 -15.14 -5.14
C CYS A 34 5.16 -15.99 -4.23
N PRO A 35 5.93 -16.95 -4.78
CA PRO A 35 6.84 -17.81 -4.00
C PRO A 35 8.04 -17.05 -3.43
N ARG A 36 8.36 -15.90 -4.02
CA ARG A 36 9.32 -14.94 -3.47
C ARG A 36 8.45 -13.98 -2.66
N PHE A 37 8.70 -13.88 -1.36
CA PHE A 37 7.93 -13.07 -0.42
C PHE A 37 8.66 -11.73 -0.13
N PRO A 38 9.12 -10.94 -1.13
CA PRO A 38 10.05 -9.84 -0.89
C PRO A 38 9.37 -8.68 -0.15
N VAL A 39 8.08 -8.41 -0.39
CA VAL A 39 7.43 -7.20 0.12
C VAL A 39 7.43 -7.09 1.65
N TRP A 40 7.20 -8.21 2.35
CA TRP A 40 7.24 -8.25 3.81
C TRP A 40 8.66 -8.12 4.35
N GLU A 41 9.61 -8.85 3.74
CA GLU A 41 11.01 -8.85 4.15
C GLU A 41 11.65 -7.48 3.88
N ASP A 42 11.39 -6.88 2.72
CA ASP A 42 11.78 -5.50 2.39
C ASP A 42 11.12 -4.50 3.33
N ALA A 43 9.82 -4.60 3.61
CA ALA A 43 9.15 -3.68 4.54
C ALA A 43 9.73 -3.77 5.96
N ARG A 44 10.17 -4.96 6.40
CA ARG A 44 10.91 -5.13 7.65
C ARG A 44 12.31 -4.56 7.56
N ALA A 45 13.04 -4.83 6.49
CA ALA A 45 14.41 -4.33 6.27
C ALA A 45 14.45 -2.80 6.20
N GLU A 46 13.43 -2.19 5.62
CA GLU A 46 13.24 -0.73 5.53
C GLU A 46 12.71 -0.10 6.83
N GLY A 47 12.36 -0.92 7.83
CA GLY A 47 11.84 -0.47 9.12
C GLY A 47 10.44 0.16 9.03
N LEU A 48 9.65 -0.20 8.02
CA LEU A 48 8.27 0.28 7.82
C LEU A 48 7.28 -0.48 8.71
N VAL A 49 7.56 -1.76 8.95
CA VAL A 49 6.79 -2.63 9.85
C VAL A 49 7.68 -3.20 10.94
N ARG A 50 7.07 -3.47 12.09
CA ARG A 50 7.72 -4.11 13.22
C ARG A 50 6.90 -5.31 13.64
N GLN A 51 7.59 -6.42 13.85
CA GLN A 51 7.03 -7.60 14.46
C GLN A 51 7.20 -7.48 15.98
N ARG A 52 6.09 -7.53 16.70
CA ARG A 52 6.02 -7.58 18.17
C ARG A 52 5.48 -8.95 18.53
N GLY A 53 6.19 -9.69 19.39
CA GLY A 53 5.80 -11.03 19.81
C GLY A 53 6.98 -11.99 19.93
N GLY A 54 7.08 -12.65 21.08
CA GLY A 54 8.01 -13.76 21.30
C GLY A 54 7.39 -15.09 20.85
N GLU A 55 8.18 -16.16 21.02
CA GLU A 55 7.98 -17.55 20.56
C GLU A 55 6.62 -18.19 20.92
N ARG A 56 5.82 -17.55 21.78
CA ARG A 56 4.73 -18.19 22.53
C ARG A 56 3.35 -17.52 22.50
N GLY A 57 3.07 -16.50 21.70
CA GLY A 57 1.67 -16.06 21.70
C GLY A 57 1.19 -15.09 20.64
N GLU A 58 1.87 -13.98 20.43
CA GLU A 58 1.24 -12.89 19.67
C GLU A 58 2.27 -12.28 18.75
N ASN A 59 2.60 -13.00 17.68
CA ASN A 59 3.48 -12.54 16.63
C ASN A 59 2.73 -11.53 15.74
N ARG A 60 2.40 -10.38 16.34
CA ARG A 60 1.66 -9.29 15.73
C ARG A 60 2.58 -8.44 14.88
N VAL A 61 2.04 -7.98 13.78
CA VAL A 61 2.69 -7.10 12.82
C VAL A 61 2.05 -5.73 12.95
N GLU A 62 2.87 -4.73 13.25
CA GLU A 62 2.44 -3.36 13.48
C GLU A 62 3.24 -2.41 12.58
N LEU A 63 2.57 -1.35 12.10
CA LEU A 63 3.25 -0.28 11.39
C LEU A 63 4.13 0.55 12.33
N THR A 64 5.33 0.88 11.87
CA THR A 64 6.16 1.88 12.55
C THR A 64 5.70 3.29 12.20
N ALA A 65 6.22 4.30 12.89
CA ALA A 65 6.00 5.70 12.52
C ALA A 65 6.47 6.00 11.08
N ARG A 66 7.54 5.32 10.62
CA ARG A 66 8.05 5.45 9.26
C ARG A 66 7.10 4.82 8.24
N GLY A 67 6.57 3.62 8.52
CA GLY A 67 5.56 2.97 7.69
C GLY A 67 4.29 3.80 7.55
N ARG A 68 3.78 4.38 8.65
CA ARG A 68 2.63 5.29 8.61
C ARG A 68 2.89 6.53 7.74
N ARG A 69 4.06 7.16 7.86
CA ARG A 69 4.42 8.32 7.01
C ARG A 69 4.51 7.96 5.53
N ALA A 70 5.10 6.80 5.21
CA ALA A 70 5.15 6.31 3.83
C ALA A 70 3.75 6.08 3.27
N LEU A 71 2.86 5.51 4.08
CA LEU A 71 1.46 5.29 3.74
C LEU A 71 0.70 6.60 3.48
N THR A 72 0.84 7.58 4.37
CA THR A 72 0.21 8.90 4.20
C THR A 72 0.72 9.61 2.94
N ARG A 73 2.03 9.54 2.66
CA ARG A 73 2.61 10.14 1.44
C ARG A 73 2.06 9.48 0.19
N ALA A 74 1.99 8.15 0.16
CA ALA A 74 1.47 7.42 -0.99
C ALA A 74 -0.05 7.59 -1.19
N GLY A 75 -0.82 7.67 -0.10
CA GLY A 75 -2.25 7.98 -0.18
C GLY A 75 -2.54 9.38 -0.71
N ALA A 76 -1.70 10.37 -0.37
CA ALA A 76 -1.82 11.72 -0.93
C ALA A 76 -1.54 11.74 -2.44
N ASP A 77 -0.54 10.97 -2.89
CA ASP A 77 -0.18 10.83 -4.30
C ASP A 77 -1.29 10.11 -5.11
N GLN A 78 -1.84 9.01 -4.56
CA GLN A 78 -2.99 8.31 -5.11
C GLN A 78 -4.25 9.17 -5.20
N THR A 79 -4.53 9.97 -4.16
CA THR A 79 -5.70 10.88 -4.15
C THR A 79 -5.56 11.95 -5.23
N LEU A 80 -4.35 12.50 -5.44
CA LEU A 80 -4.10 13.50 -6.47
C LEU A 80 -4.23 12.88 -7.88
N ALA A 81 -3.76 11.65 -8.07
CA ALA A 81 -3.90 10.91 -9.32
C ALA A 81 -5.37 10.57 -9.64
N ASP A 82 -6.13 10.09 -8.65
CA ASP A 82 -7.57 9.81 -8.77
C ASP A 82 -8.37 11.08 -9.12
N GLN A 83 -8.11 12.19 -8.43
CA GLN A 83 -8.74 13.48 -8.72
C GLN A 83 -8.37 14.02 -10.11
N THR A 84 -7.13 13.84 -10.56
CA THR A 84 -6.70 14.25 -11.90
C THR A 84 -7.42 13.44 -12.98
N ALA A 85 -7.56 12.12 -12.78
CA ALA A 85 -8.31 11.25 -13.69
C ALA A 85 -9.81 11.61 -13.75
N ALA A 86 -10.42 11.94 -12.61
CA ALA A 86 -11.81 12.41 -12.55
C ALA A 86 -11.99 13.76 -13.26
N ASN A 87 -11.09 14.71 -13.05
CA ASN A 87 -11.14 16.02 -13.72
C ASN A 87 -10.93 15.92 -15.23
N GLN A 88 -10.03 15.04 -15.70
CA GLN A 88 -9.81 14.82 -17.12
C GLN A 88 -11.03 14.14 -17.79
N THR A 89 -11.68 13.23 -17.06
CA THR A 89 -12.96 12.61 -17.46
C THR A 89 -14.12 13.59 -17.45
N LEU A 90 -14.04 14.76 -16.80
CA LEU A 90 -15.07 15.80 -16.89
C LEU A 90 -14.83 16.73 -18.09
N ALA A 91 -13.56 17.02 -18.39
CA ALA A 91 -13.16 17.90 -19.48
C ALA A 91 -13.40 17.29 -20.87
N ASN A 92 -13.18 15.98 -21.04
CA ASN A 92 -13.37 15.29 -22.32
C ASN A 92 -14.86 15.13 -22.72
N GLN A 93 -15.79 15.04 -21.76
CA GLN A 93 -17.25 15.01 -22.03
C GLN A 93 -17.77 16.35 -22.55
N THR A 94 -17.11 17.45 -22.18
CA THR A 94 -17.55 18.80 -22.55
C THR A 94 -17.14 19.15 -24.00
N GLY A 95 -16.28 18.35 -24.63
CA GLY A 95 -15.80 18.55 -26.00
C GLY A 95 -16.64 17.91 -27.11
N GLU A 96 -17.55 16.98 -26.81
CA GLU A 96 -18.25 16.18 -27.83
C GLU A 96 -19.63 16.73 -28.27
N ALA A 97 -19.98 17.97 -27.90
CA ALA A 97 -21.28 18.56 -28.21
C ALA A 97 -21.33 19.49 -29.44
N HIS A 98 -20.26 19.58 -30.26
CA HIS A 98 -20.25 20.50 -31.42
C HIS A 98 -19.72 19.84 -32.70
N GLY A 99 -20.60 19.18 -33.44
CA GLY A 99 -20.24 18.61 -34.74
C GLY A 99 -21.31 17.75 -35.40
N ARG A 100 -22.58 18.17 -35.35
CA ARG A 100 -23.63 17.54 -36.17
C ARG A 100 -24.65 18.57 -36.60
N ALA A 101 -24.33 19.30 -37.67
CA ALA A 101 -25.26 19.89 -38.62
C ALA A 101 -24.47 20.37 -39.84
#